data_AF-A0A4R4ZR85-F1
#
_entry.id   AF-A0A4R4ZR85-F1
#
_cell.length_a   1.000
_cell.length_b   1.000
_cell.length_c   1.000
_cell.angle_alpha   90.00
_cell.angle_beta   90.00
_cell.angle_gamma   90.00
#
_symmetry.space_group_name_H-M   'P 1'
#
loop_
_entity.id
_entity.type
_entity.pdbx_description
1 polymer ?
#
loop_
_entity_poly.entity_id
_entity_poly.type
_entity_poly.pdbx_seq_one_letter_code
_entity_poly.pdbx_strand_id
1 'polypeptide(L)'
;MRAADLPVDVSALRDRPLAEVFPAVGRIVGREPLGNGWTTDEAARAVLLATASALEITEIYRYGDAAEKRAVLKALALDEVATTMSAQGVDLLDDAIRTNDPRLITAALGSPYATEKLLPATFRQAVLKCVFSGIPLAEVDGLPHRADAELIRMMSDFAAERRAAGRAVPADLTPYLTER
;
A
#
# COMPACT_ATOMS: atom_id res chain seq x y z
N MET A 1 7.68 2.71 11.89
CA MET A 1 7.36 4.16 11.92
C MET A 1 6.21 4.30 12.91
N ARG A 2 6.24 5.28 13.82
CA ARG A 2 5.18 5.40 14.82
C ARG A 2 4.13 6.41 14.37
N ALA A 3 2.89 6.22 14.81
CA ALA A 3 1.81 7.18 14.55
C ALA A 3 2.16 8.60 15.03
N ALA A 4 2.91 8.70 16.13
CA ALA A 4 3.38 9.97 16.69
C ALA A 4 4.36 10.74 15.78
N ASP A 5 4.93 10.10 14.76
CA ASP A 5 5.86 10.72 13.82
C ASP A 5 5.13 11.45 12.67
N LEU A 6 3.80 11.27 12.54
CA LEU A 6 2.99 11.95 11.53
C LEU A 6 2.63 13.38 11.99
N PRO A 7 2.80 14.41 11.12
CA PRO A 7 2.67 15.82 11.51
C PRO A 7 1.21 16.29 11.51
N VAL A 8 0.34 15.62 12.27
CA VAL A 8 -1.09 15.92 12.38
C VAL A 8 -1.57 15.76 13.82
N ASP A 9 -2.41 16.68 14.28
CA ASP A 9 -3.07 16.58 15.59
C ASP A 9 -4.53 16.15 15.43
N VAL A 10 -4.86 14.98 15.96
CA VAL A 10 -6.23 14.43 16.02
C VAL A 10 -6.71 14.23 17.45
N SER A 11 -6.04 14.85 18.44
CA SER A 11 -6.36 14.71 19.87
C SER A 11 -7.83 15.01 20.17
N ALA A 12 -8.37 16.07 19.57
CA ALA A 12 -9.78 16.47 19.70
C ALA A 12 -10.80 15.45 19.15
N LEU A 13 -10.35 14.42 18.43
CA LEU A 13 -11.21 13.40 17.81
C LEU A 13 -11.15 12.03 18.50
N ARG A 14 -10.22 11.82 19.47
CA ARG A 14 -9.92 10.50 20.02
C ARG A 14 -11.05 9.87 20.83
N ASP A 15 -11.90 10.67 21.46
CA ASP A 15 -13.00 10.17 22.30
C ASP A 15 -14.30 9.92 21.51
N ARG A 16 -14.27 10.09 20.18
CA ARG A 16 -15.44 9.92 19.32
C ARG A 16 -15.41 8.56 18.61
N PRO A 17 -16.57 7.97 18.29
CA PRO A 17 -16.62 6.71 17.56
C PRO A 17 -15.85 6.79 16.24
N LEU A 18 -14.96 5.82 15.99
CA LEU A 18 -14.10 5.84 14.81
C LEU A 18 -14.91 5.87 13.50
N ALA A 19 -16.02 5.13 13.46
CA ALA A 19 -16.95 5.12 12.32
C ALA A 19 -17.56 6.50 12.00
N GLU A 20 -17.61 7.42 12.97
CA GLU A 20 -18.10 8.78 12.78
C GLU A 20 -16.98 9.72 12.30
N VAL A 21 -15.81 9.66 12.96
CA VAL A 21 -14.72 10.60 12.67
C VAL A 21 -13.92 10.24 11.43
N PHE A 22 -13.74 8.95 11.14
CA PHE A 22 -12.86 8.49 10.06
C PHE A 22 -13.30 8.97 8.66
N PRO A 23 -14.61 8.95 8.31
CA PRO A 23 -15.07 9.51 7.04
C PRO A 23 -15.04 11.04 7.00
N ALA A 24 -15.20 11.68 8.17
CA ALA A 24 -15.33 13.13 8.29
C ALA A 24 -13.98 13.86 8.37
N VAL A 25 -12.91 13.19 8.83
CA VAL A 25 -11.65 13.85 9.22
C VAL A 25 -11.03 14.67 8.10
N GLY A 26 -11.12 14.22 6.85
CA GLY A 26 -10.60 14.98 5.71
C GLY A 26 -11.28 16.34 5.48
N ARG A 27 -12.52 16.52 5.96
CA ARG A 27 -13.19 17.83 5.95
C ARG A 27 -12.71 18.76 7.06
N ILE A 28 -12.10 18.20 8.11
CA ILE A 28 -11.60 18.92 9.28
C ILE A 28 -10.15 19.37 9.03
N VAL A 29 -9.31 18.47 8.55
CA VAL A 29 -7.85 18.68 8.44
C VAL A 29 -7.37 19.03 7.03
N GLY A 30 -8.25 19.01 6.03
CA GLY A 30 -7.88 19.20 4.62
C GLY A 30 -7.14 18.00 4.02
N ARG A 31 -6.62 18.15 2.80
CA ARG A 31 -5.96 17.07 2.02
C ARG A 31 -4.61 17.48 1.42
N GLU A 32 -3.92 18.40 2.07
CA GLU A 32 -2.65 18.94 1.55
C GLU A 32 -1.54 17.88 1.61
N PRO A 33 -0.65 17.79 0.60
CA PRO A 33 0.53 16.93 0.66
C PRO A 33 1.47 17.34 1.80
N LEU A 34 1.97 16.36 2.54
CA LEU A 34 2.92 16.54 3.66
C LEU A 34 4.39 16.40 3.24
N GLY A 35 4.67 16.16 1.96
CA GLY A 35 6.04 16.00 1.43
C GLY A 35 6.72 14.66 1.72
N ASN A 36 6.06 13.77 2.48
CA ASN A 36 6.56 12.44 2.85
C ASN A 36 5.70 11.31 2.25
N GLY A 37 4.99 11.59 1.15
CA GLY A 37 4.08 10.65 0.51
C GLY A 37 2.69 10.55 1.14
N TRP A 38 2.43 11.28 2.24
CA TRP A 38 1.11 11.39 2.87
C TRP A 38 0.41 12.71 2.52
N THR A 39 -0.92 12.68 2.52
CA THR A 39 -1.73 13.89 2.69
C THR A 39 -2.14 14.05 4.15
N THR A 40 -2.56 15.26 4.54
CA THR A 40 -3.08 15.55 5.88
C THR A 40 -4.22 14.63 6.31
N ASP A 41 -5.18 14.32 5.42
CA ASP A 41 -6.30 13.44 5.76
C ASP A 41 -5.88 11.96 5.88
N GLU A 42 -4.95 11.49 5.06
CA GLU A 42 -4.40 10.14 5.20
C GLU A 42 -3.64 9.99 6.52
N ALA A 43 -2.79 10.97 6.85
CA ALA A 43 -2.03 10.96 8.09
C ALA A 43 -2.97 10.99 9.30
N ALA A 44 -4.00 11.85 9.28
CA ALA A 44 -4.96 11.95 10.37
C ALA A 44 -5.74 10.64 10.56
N ARG A 45 -6.18 10.01 9.46
CA ARG A 45 -6.79 8.67 9.49
C ARG A 45 -5.84 7.62 10.07
N ALA A 46 -4.58 7.62 9.66
CA ALA A 46 -3.59 6.67 10.16
C ALA A 46 -3.34 6.82 11.67
N VAL A 47 -3.28 8.06 12.18
CA VAL A 47 -3.17 8.32 13.63
C VAL A 47 -4.42 7.83 14.39
N LEU A 48 -5.63 7.99 13.83
CA LEU A 48 -6.85 7.45 14.43
C LEU A 48 -6.85 5.90 14.47
N LEU A 49 -6.33 5.24 13.43
CA LEU A 49 -6.24 3.78 13.37
C LEU A 49 -5.23 3.19 14.36
N ALA A 50 -4.23 3.97 14.80
CA ALA A 50 -3.20 3.50 15.72
C ALA A 50 -3.74 3.07 17.10
N THR A 51 -4.93 3.53 17.48
CA THR A 51 -5.63 3.12 18.71
C THR A 51 -6.88 2.27 18.45
N ALA A 52 -7.17 1.96 17.18
CA ALA A 52 -8.35 1.19 16.80
C ALA A 52 -8.15 -0.31 17.03
N SER A 53 -9.24 -1.03 17.24
CA SER A 53 -9.22 -2.49 17.24
C SER A 53 -9.08 -3.06 15.83
N ALA A 54 -8.65 -4.32 15.74
CA ALA A 54 -8.55 -5.02 14.46
C ALA A 54 -9.89 -5.13 13.73
N LEU A 55 -10.98 -5.29 14.49
CA LEU A 55 -12.34 -5.34 13.94
C LEU A 55 -12.71 -4.00 13.28
N GLU A 56 -12.50 -2.88 13.97
CA GLU A 56 -12.81 -1.55 13.44
C GLU A 56 -12.01 -1.24 12.17
N ILE A 57 -10.70 -1.53 12.16
CA ILE A 57 -9.85 -1.34 10.98
C ILE A 57 -10.40 -2.15 9.79
N THR A 58 -10.78 -3.40 10.04
CA THR A 58 -11.32 -4.30 9.00
C THR A 58 -12.67 -3.83 8.47
N GLU A 59 -13.56 -3.36 9.36
CA GLU A 59 -14.86 -2.82 8.96
C GLU A 59 -14.72 -1.54 8.13
N ILE A 60 -13.84 -0.62 8.55
CA ILE A 60 -13.52 0.59 7.80
C ILE A 60 -12.97 0.24 6.42
N TYR A 61 -12.04 -0.71 6.33
CA TYR A 61 -11.54 -1.15 5.04
C TYR A 61 -12.64 -1.78 4.17
N ARG A 62 -13.51 -2.60 4.77
CA ARG A 62 -14.54 -3.33 4.03
C ARG A 62 -15.57 -2.38 3.42
N TYR A 63 -16.07 -1.43 4.21
CA TYR A 63 -17.20 -0.57 3.86
C TYR A 63 -16.80 0.84 3.41
N GLY A 64 -15.55 1.24 3.63
CA GLY A 64 -15.08 2.57 3.28
C GLY A 64 -14.90 2.79 1.78
N ASP A 65 -14.79 4.06 1.40
CA ASP A 65 -14.47 4.47 0.04
C ASP A 65 -13.00 4.22 -0.32
N ALA A 66 -12.61 4.52 -1.56
CA ALA A 66 -11.24 4.30 -2.03
C ALA A 66 -10.19 5.12 -1.26
N ALA A 67 -10.52 6.32 -0.77
CA ALA A 67 -9.60 7.14 0.01
C ALA A 67 -9.43 6.58 1.44
N GLU A 68 -10.51 6.11 2.02
CA GLU A 68 -10.54 5.45 3.33
C GLU A 68 -9.76 4.14 3.33
N LYS A 69 -10.03 3.25 2.36
CA LYS A 69 -9.26 2.01 2.15
C LYS A 69 -7.78 2.28 1.94
N ARG A 70 -7.46 3.30 1.13
CA ARG A 70 -6.07 3.70 0.90
C ARG A 70 -5.38 4.13 2.19
N ALA A 71 -6.06 4.91 3.03
CA ALA A 71 -5.51 5.33 4.32
C ALA A 71 -5.26 4.12 5.25
N VAL A 72 -6.17 3.15 5.29
CA VAL A 72 -5.97 1.90 6.05
C VAL A 72 -4.74 1.13 5.56
N LEU A 73 -4.61 0.93 4.24
CA LEU A 73 -3.48 0.19 3.66
C LEU A 73 -2.15 0.87 3.98
N LYS A 74 -2.07 2.19 3.82
CA LYS A 74 -0.88 2.95 4.19
C LYS A 74 -0.58 2.89 5.69
N ALA A 75 -1.60 2.87 6.53
CA ALA A 75 -1.44 2.80 7.98
C ALA A 75 -0.79 1.48 8.43
N LEU A 76 -0.81 0.41 7.62
CA LEU A 76 -0.05 -0.82 7.91
C LEU A 76 1.46 -0.60 8.01
N ALA A 77 2.00 0.52 7.53
CA ALA A 77 3.40 0.91 7.74
C ALA A 77 3.69 1.46 9.16
N LEU A 78 2.64 1.69 9.96
CA LEU A 78 2.76 2.12 11.35
C LEU A 78 2.90 0.92 12.28
N ASP A 79 3.82 0.99 13.23
CA ASP A 79 4.16 -0.12 14.13
C ASP A 79 2.94 -0.55 14.96
N GLU A 80 2.13 0.42 15.40
CA GLU A 80 0.91 0.18 16.17
C GLU A 80 -0.15 -0.58 15.36
N VAL A 81 -0.40 -0.13 14.13
CA VAL A 81 -1.42 -0.73 13.25
C VAL A 81 -0.96 -2.10 12.74
N ALA A 82 0.31 -2.24 12.36
CA ALA A 82 0.92 -3.51 11.98
C ALA A 82 0.82 -4.55 13.11
N THR A 83 1.08 -4.13 14.35
CA THR A 83 0.97 -4.98 15.53
C THR A 83 -0.48 -5.40 15.78
N THR A 84 -1.42 -4.46 15.76
CA THR A 84 -2.86 -4.73 15.92
C THR A 84 -3.38 -5.68 14.85
N MET A 85 -2.96 -5.50 13.59
CA MET A 85 -3.41 -6.31 12.47
C MET A 85 -2.72 -7.67 12.39
N SER A 86 -1.49 -7.80 12.89
CA SER A 86 -0.75 -9.06 12.97
C SER A 86 -0.73 -9.83 11.63
N ALA A 87 -1.50 -10.91 11.47
CA ALA A 87 -1.66 -11.64 10.21
C ALA A 87 -2.92 -11.25 9.42
N GLN A 88 -3.92 -10.65 10.07
CA GLN A 88 -5.21 -10.26 9.46
C GLN A 88 -5.04 -9.16 8.41
N GLY A 89 -4.00 -8.31 8.53
CA GLY A 89 -3.70 -7.31 7.52
C GLY A 89 -3.34 -7.90 6.15
N VAL A 90 -2.93 -9.18 6.08
CA VAL A 90 -2.68 -9.87 4.80
C VAL A 90 -3.96 -9.96 3.96
N ASP A 91 -5.13 -10.17 4.58
CA ASP A 91 -6.40 -10.24 3.86
C ASP A 91 -6.75 -8.90 3.19
N LEU A 92 -6.39 -7.78 3.83
CA LEU A 92 -6.56 -6.43 3.28
C LEU A 92 -5.62 -6.19 2.09
N LEU A 93 -4.35 -6.63 2.20
CA LEU A 93 -3.40 -6.57 1.10
C LEU A 93 -3.88 -7.38 -0.10
N ASP A 94 -4.30 -8.62 0.14
CA ASP A 94 -4.81 -9.54 -0.87
C ASP A 94 -6.02 -8.97 -1.61
N ASP A 95 -6.96 -8.37 -0.89
CA ASP A 95 -8.10 -7.69 -1.48
C ASP A 95 -7.67 -6.50 -2.35
N ALA A 96 -6.82 -5.62 -1.81
CA ALA A 96 -6.31 -4.44 -2.52
C ALA A 96 -5.57 -4.82 -3.82
N ILE A 97 -4.74 -5.86 -3.78
CA ILE A 97 -3.99 -6.40 -4.92
C ILE A 97 -4.94 -6.97 -5.98
N ARG A 98 -6.11 -7.51 -5.61
CA ARG A 98 -7.11 -8.01 -6.58
C ARG A 98 -7.88 -6.89 -7.27
N THR A 99 -7.96 -5.68 -6.70
CA THR A 99 -8.62 -4.52 -7.33
C THR A 99 -7.88 -4.01 -8.57
N ASN A 100 -8.53 -3.22 -9.42
CA ASN A 100 -7.87 -2.52 -10.53
C ASN A 100 -7.57 -1.04 -10.23
N ASP A 101 -7.59 -0.63 -8.96
CA ASP A 101 -7.28 0.75 -8.56
C ASP A 101 -5.77 0.88 -8.29
N PRO A 102 -5.00 1.58 -9.13
CA PRO A 102 -3.56 1.71 -8.95
C PRO A 102 -3.19 2.34 -7.61
N ARG A 103 -4.05 3.19 -7.05
CA ARG A 103 -3.80 3.86 -5.77
C ARG A 103 -3.87 2.89 -4.60
N LEU A 104 -4.80 1.92 -4.64
CA LEU A 104 -4.92 0.88 -3.62
C LEU A 104 -3.78 -0.13 -3.73
N ILE A 105 -3.44 -0.57 -4.95
CA ILE A 105 -2.32 -1.48 -5.18
C ILE A 105 -1.01 -0.84 -4.68
N THR A 106 -0.77 0.42 -5.03
CA THR A 106 0.40 1.19 -4.57
C THR A 106 0.44 1.29 -3.05
N ALA A 107 -0.67 1.64 -2.41
CA ALA A 107 -0.75 1.73 -0.95
C ALA A 107 -0.54 0.39 -0.24
N ALA A 108 -1.02 -0.71 -0.83
CA ALA A 108 -0.82 -2.05 -0.30
C ALA A 108 0.64 -2.49 -0.38
N LEU A 109 1.31 -2.21 -1.50
CA LEU A 109 2.68 -2.69 -1.76
C LEU A 109 3.78 -1.75 -1.28
N GLY A 110 3.47 -0.49 -0.98
CA GLY A 110 4.42 0.52 -0.50
C GLY A 110 4.72 0.45 1.01
N SER A 111 4.39 -0.65 1.68
CA SER A 111 4.57 -0.81 3.13
C SER A 111 5.53 -1.97 3.45
N PRO A 112 6.43 -1.82 4.44
CA PRO A 112 7.24 -2.91 4.98
C PRO A 112 6.40 -4.11 5.43
N TYR A 113 5.16 -3.86 5.88
CA TYR A 113 4.24 -4.91 6.26
C TYR A 113 3.93 -5.88 5.10
N ALA A 114 3.76 -5.38 3.87
CA ALA A 114 3.56 -6.23 2.71
C ALA A 114 4.84 -7.00 2.33
N THR A 115 5.98 -6.33 2.39
CA THR A 115 7.31 -6.95 2.17
C THR A 115 7.55 -8.13 3.11
N GLU A 116 7.18 -7.99 4.38
CA GLU A 116 7.40 -9.01 5.41
C GLU A 116 6.33 -10.12 5.41
N LYS A 117 5.06 -9.78 5.19
CA LYS A 117 3.94 -10.71 5.41
C LYS A 117 3.46 -11.42 4.15
N LEU A 118 3.64 -10.86 2.96
CA LEU A 118 3.18 -11.51 1.74
C LEU A 118 4.03 -12.73 1.40
N LEU A 119 3.35 -13.85 1.12
CA LEU A 119 3.99 -15.05 0.59
C LEU A 119 4.74 -14.73 -0.71
N PRO A 120 5.87 -15.40 -1.00
CA PRO A 120 6.66 -15.15 -2.21
C PRO A 120 5.83 -15.19 -3.49
N ALA A 121 4.94 -16.17 -3.66
CA ALA A 121 4.09 -16.27 -4.84
C ALA A 121 3.15 -15.06 -5.01
N THR A 122 2.50 -14.62 -3.92
CA THR A 122 1.60 -13.45 -3.93
C THR A 122 2.36 -12.17 -4.26
N PHE A 123 3.54 -11.98 -3.64
CA PHE A 123 4.37 -10.81 -3.91
C PHE A 123 4.79 -10.72 -5.38
N ARG A 124 5.23 -11.83 -5.99
CA ARG A 124 5.58 -11.87 -7.42
C ARG A 124 4.42 -11.48 -8.33
N GLN A 125 3.24 -12.03 -8.08
CA GLN A 125 2.04 -11.72 -8.87
C GLN A 125 1.62 -10.26 -8.70
N ALA A 126 1.73 -9.71 -7.49
CA ALA A 126 1.46 -8.31 -7.24
C ALA A 126 2.45 -7.37 -7.96
N VAL A 127 3.74 -7.70 -7.97
CA VAL A 127 4.76 -6.96 -8.73
C VAL A 127 4.49 -7.03 -10.23
N LEU A 128 4.18 -8.21 -10.78
CA LEU A 128 3.80 -8.30 -12.20
C LEU A 128 2.57 -7.45 -12.50
N LYS A 129 1.57 -7.43 -11.61
CA LYS A 129 0.40 -6.57 -11.78
C LYS A 129 0.80 -5.08 -11.83
N CYS A 130 1.75 -4.64 -11.01
CA CYS A 130 2.31 -3.29 -11.11
C CYS A 130 2.89 -3.02 -12.50
N VAL A 131 3.73 -3.94 -12.99
CA VAL A 131 4.34 -3.84 -14.33
C VAL A 131 3.27 -3.73 -15.43
N PHE A 132 2.25 -4.59 -15.41
CA PHE A 132 1.16 -4.57 -16.39
C PHE A 132 0.31 -3.29 -16.31
N SER A 133 0.15 -2.74 -15.12
CA SER A 133 -0.72 -1.58 -14.85
C SER A 133 0.03 -0.24 -14.90
N GLY A 134 1.34 -0.25 -15.15
CA GLY A 134 2.18 0.95 -15.19
C GLY A 134 2.37 1.60 -13.82
N ILE A 135 2.24 0.85 -12.72
CA ILE A 135 2.59 1.33 -11.37
C ILE A 135 4.11 1.30 -11.26
N PRO A 136 4.77 2.43 -10.91
CA PRO A 136 6.23 2.47 -10.81
C PRO A 136 6.75 1.45 -9.79
N LEU A 137 7.75 0.68 -10.19
CA LEU A 137 8.33 -0.36 -9.30
C LEU A 137 9.03 0.23 -8.06
N ALA A 138 9.41 1.51 -8.12
CA ALA A 138 9.95 2.25 -6.98
C ALA A 138 8.94 2.41 -5.82
N GLU A 139 7.64 2.25 -6.09
CA GLU A 139 6.58 2.29 -5.07
C GLU A 139 6.38 0.95 -4.36
N VAL A 140 7.01 -0.13 -4.83
CA VAL A 140 6.95 -1.44 -4.19
C VAL A 140 8.06 -1.54 -3.15
N ASP A 141 7.69 -1.51 -1.87
CA ASP A 141 8.63 -1.64 -0.78
C ASP A 141 9.38 -2.99 -0.87
N GLY A 142 10.67 -2.98 -0.52
CA GLY A 142 11.49 -4.18 -0.44
C GLY A 142 11.75 -4.92 -1.77
N LEU A 143 11.30 -4.41 -2.93
CA LEU A 143 11.44 -5.10 -4.22
C LEU A 143 12.89 -5.50 -4.52
N PRO A 144 13.93 -4.63 -4.37
CA PRO A 144 15.32 -5.05 -4.61
C PRO A 144 15.76 -6.27 -3.80
N HIS A 145 15.23 -6.44 -2.58
CA HIS A 145 15.56 -7.57 -1.70
C HIS A 145 14.72 -8.82 -1.99
N ARG A 146 13.51 -8.64 -2.54
CA ARG A 146 12.56 -9.73 -2.85
C ARG A 146 12.55 -10.15 -4.32
N ALA A 147 13.35 -9.51 -5.18
CA ALA A 147 13.52 -9.85 -6.59
C ALA A 147 14.30 -11.18 -6.77
N ASP A 148 13.64 -12.29 -6.46
CA ASP A 148 14.21 -13.62 -6.66
C ASP A 148 14.26 -14.02 -8.15
N ALA A 149 14.92 -15.15 -8.41
CA ALA A 149 15.13 -15.65 -9.77
C ALA A 149 13.83 -15.86 -10.55
N GLU A 150 12.74 -16.26 -9.88
CA GLU A 150 11.45 -16.47 -10.54
C GLU A 150 10.79 -15.13 -10.89
N LEU A 151 10.86 -14.13 -10.00
CA LEU A 151 10.37 -12.78 -10.30
C LEU A 151 11.14 -12.15 -11.46
N ILE A 152 12.47 -12.25 -11.45
CA ILE A 152 13.36 -11.77 -12.52
C ILE A 152 13.02 -12.46 -13.85
N ARG A 153 12.82 -13.78 -13.85
CA ARG A 153 12.43 -14.54 -15.04
C ARG A 153 11.09 -14.03 -15.59
N MET A 154 10.09 -13.88 -14.73
CA MET A 154 8.76 -13.39 -15.13
C MET A 154 8.81 -11.97 -15.74
N MET A 155 9.56 -11.05 -15.12
CA MET A 155 9.75 -9.69 -15.64
C MET A 155 10.52 -9.67 -16.96
N SER A 156 11.50 -10.58 -17.13
CA SER A 156 12.26 -10.74 -18.36
C SER A 156 11.41 -11.28 -19.50
N ASP A 157 10.54 -12.26 -19.22
CA ASP A 157 9.59 -12.78 -20.21
C ASP A 157 8.59 -11.70 -20.64
N PHE A 158 8.04 -10.90 -19.70
CA PHE A 158 7.22 -9.73 -20.04
C PHE A 158 7.96 -8.74 -20.96
N ALA A 159 9.22 -8.42 -20.63
CA ALA A 159 10.02 -7.50 -21.45
C ALA A 159 10.27 -8.07 -22.86
N ALA A 160 10.51 -9.37 -23.00
CA ALA A 160 10.66 -10.05 -24.28
C ALA A 160 9.36 -9.98 -25.11
N GLU A 161 8.20 -10.25 -24.50
CA GLU A 161 6.89 -10.13 -25.16
C GLU A 161 6.60 -8.70 -25.63
N ARG A 162 6.97 -7.68 -24.85
CA ARG A 162 6.86 -6.27 -25.24
C ARG A 162 7.72 -5.97 -26.47
N ARG A 163 8.99 -6.36 -26.45
CA ARG A 163 9.94 -6.17 -27.57
C ARG A 163 9.49 -6.88 -28.84
N ALA A 164 9.05 -8.13 -28.74
CA ALA A 164 8.54 -8.92 -29.86
C ALA A 164 7.30 -8.27 -30.51
N ALA A 165 6.48 -7.58 -29.71
CA ALA A 165 5.34 -6.81 -30.19
C ALA A 165 5.70 -5.38 -30.65
N GLY A 166 6.98 -5.01 -30.72
CA GLY A 166 7.42 -3.65 -31.09
C GLY A 166 7.04 -2.57 -30.07
N ARG A 167 6.74 -2.95 -28.83
CA ARG A 167 6.30 -2.03 -27.76
C ARG A 167 7.47 -1.71 -26.81
N ALA A 168 7.51 -0.49 -26.31
CA ALA A 168 8.53 -0.07 -25.34
C ALA A 168 8.47 -0.88 -24.03
N VAL A 169 9.64 -1.22 -23.50
CA VAL A 169 9.78 -1.83 -22.16
C VAL A 169 9.86 -0.69 -21.12
N PRO A 170 9.09 -0.75 -20.02
CA PRO A 170 9.23 0.19 -18.90
C PRO A 170 10.68 0.33 -18.43
N ALA A 171 11.15 1.56 -18.23
CA ALA A 171 12.55 1.83 -17.91
C ALA A 171 12.94 1.30 -16.51
N ASP A 172 12.01 1.31 -15.57
CA ASP A 172 12.17 0.82 -14.20
C ASP A 172 12.26 -0.71 -14.09
N LEU A 173 12.00 -1.46 -15.17
CA LEU A 173 12.30 -2.90 -15.24
C LEU A 173 13.78 -3.17 -15.47
N THR A 174 14.51 -2.25 -16.10
CA THR A 174 15.92 -2.44 -16.52
C THR A 174 16.83 -3.04 -15.44
N PRO A 175 16.78 -2.59 -14.17
CA PRO A 175 17.62 -3.16 -13.11
C PRO A 175 17.39 -4.65 -12.82
N TYR A 176 16.26 -5.20 -13.27
CA TYR A 176 15.83 -6.56 -12.98
C TYR A 176 15.80 -7.47 -14.21
N LEU A 177 16.21 -6.97 -15.38
CA LEU A 177 16.27 -7.79 -16.59
C LEU A 177 17.62 -8.49 -16.66
N THR A 178 17.60 -9.77 -17.00
CA THR A 178 18.80 -10.45 -17.45
C THR A 178 18.91 -10.31 -18.97
N GLU A 179 20.10 -9.95 -19.46
CA GLU A 179 20.42 -10.13 -20.87
C GLU A 179 20.37 -11.63 -21.17
N ARG A 180 19.56 -12.02 -22.17
CA ARG A 180 19.52 -13.37 -22.71
C ARG A 180 20.48 -13.47 -23.87
#